data_AF-A0A1Y6CIC5-F1
#
_entry.id   AF-A0A1Y6CIC5-F1
#
_cell.length_a   1.000
_cell.length_b   1.000
_cell.length_c   1.000
_cell.angle_alpha   90.00
_cell.angle_beta   90.00
_cell.angle_gamma   90.00
#
_symmetry.space_group_name_H-M   'P 1'
#
loop_
_entity.id
_entity.type
_entity.pdbx_description
1 polymer ?
#
loop_
_entity_poly.entity_id
_entity_poly.type
_entity_poly.pdbx_seq_one_letter_code
_entity_poly.pdbx_strand_id
1 'polypeptide(L)'
;MHNFQRTSFAGIPRSYLLLALILIVLLANTWLLFFYHLPGKSYFWVTLHDSGHSLVFLALTLCLALIIHRLLKQQAKLKTSILAAAISLSFGAAVEILQSKVGRQASWFDFSMDMLGTLAGLSLYQAIYARRKRVRVLLLSISAVLIAVSLSKPFKLAVAQSVRSKAFPLIADFDDYWLNQYFIPMSGAALSVVDAPNTWQNNQTKVLRVQMQPAPWPGVEIREVERDWTGFKALSFEAYNPAEHTVKIVVRVHDQQHNLKHRDRFNKTVKLAPGYNLIEFPLSAVEQAPKGREMNMKRIRAVMFYSYKLKAPRELYLDNIQLHPSE
;
A
#
# COMPACT_ATOMS: atom_id res chain seq x y z
N MET A 1 65.70 9.97 -28.83
CA MET A 1 64.99 8.84 -28.20
C MET A 1 64.43 9.32 -26.86
N HIS A 2 63.15 9.69 -26.83
CA HIS A 2 62.47 10.15 -25.62
C HIS A 2 61.82 8.96 -24.92
N ASN A 3 62.30 8.65 -23.71
CA ASN A 3 61.70 7.65 -22.84
C ASN A 3 60.36 8.16 -22.32
N PHE A 4 59.27 7.64 -22.88
CA PHE A 4 57.95 7.74 -22.26
C PHE A 4 57.96 6.89 -20.98
N GLN A 5 58.14 7.55 -19.84
CA GLN A 5 57.82 6.97 -18.55
C GLN A 5 56.33 6.63 -18.54
N ARG A 6 56.02 5.33 -18.54
CA ARG A 6 54.69 4.84 -18.17
C ARG A 6 54.46 5.26 -16.71
N THR A 7 53.63 6.27 -16.51
CA THR A 7 53.04 6.58 -15.21
C THR A 7 52.16 5.40 -14.81
N SER A 8 52.71 4.47 -14.05
CA SER A 8 51.92 3.41 -13.43
C SER A 8 51.01 4.06 -12.38
N PHE A 9 49.70 3.90 -12.50
CA PHE A 9 48.74 4.09 -11.40
C PHE A 9 48.93 3.01 -10.31
N ALA A 10 50.18 2.78 -9.86
CA ALA A 10 50.55 1.80 -8.86
C ALA A 10 50.88 2.53 -7.56
N GLY A 11 49.86 2.74 -6.71
CA GLY A 11 50.11 3.43 -5.43
C GLY A 11 48.95 3.49 -4.45
N ILE A 12 47.73 3.08 -4.81
CA ILE A 12 46.60 3.11 -3.88
C ILE A 12 46.49 1.77 -3.14
N PRO A 13 46.66 1.73 -1.80
CA PRO A 13 46.49 0.49 -1.06
C PRO A 13 45.08 -0.07 -1.23
N ARG A 14 44.97 -1.39 -1.37
CA ARG A 14 43.69 -2.10 -1.63
C ARG A 14 42.60 -1.76 -0.61
N SER A 15 42.97 -1.42 0.62
CA SER A 15 42.05 -0.96 1.66
C SER A 15 41.33 0.34 1.27
N TYR A 16 42.02 1.32 0.66
CA TYR A 16 41.40 2.56 0.21
C TYR A 16 40.40 2.33 -0.92
N LEU A 17 40.71 1.43 -1.85
CA LEU A 17 39.78 1.05 -2.92
C LEU A 17 38.49 0.42 -2.36
N LEU A 18 38.62 -0.44 -1.35
CA LEU A 18 37.46 -1.07 -0.68
C LEU A 18 36.65 -0.05 0.14
N LEU A 19 37.32 0.91 0.80
CA LEU A 19 36.65 2.01 1.50
C LEU A 19 35.90 2.93 0.52
N ALA A 20 36.50 3.26 -0.62
CA ALA A 20 35.84 4.01 -1.68
C ALA A 20 34.60 3.26 -2.20
N LEU A 21 34.68 1.93 -2.33
CA LEU A 21 33.53 1.12 -2.74
C LEU A 21 32.41 1.14 -1.69
N ILE A 22 32.71 1.11 -0.39
CA ILE A 22 31.71 1.30 0.67
C ILE A 22 31.01 2.65 0.50
N LEU A 23 31.77 3.72 0.27
CA LEU A 23 31.21 5.05 0.06
C LEU A 23 30.29 5.09 -1.17
N ILE A 24 30.72 4.52 -2.30
CA ILE A 24 29.91 4.42 -3.51
C ILE A 24 28.61 3.66 -3.25
N VAL A 25 28.67 2.53 -2.55
CA VAL A 25 27.49 1.73 -2.20
C VAL A 25 26.53 2.55 -1.34
N LEU A 26 27.03 3.27 -0.32
CA LEU A 26 26.19 4.13 0.51
C LEU A 26 25.55 5.27 -0.29
N LEU A 27 26.33 5.96 -1.14
CA LEU A 27 25.82 7.05 -1.98
C LEU A 27 24.76 6.57 -2.98
N ALA A 28 24.96 5.41 -3.61
CA ALA A 28 23.98 4.82 -4.53
C ALA A 28 22.68 4.45 -3.81
N ASN A 29 22.78 3.90 -2.59
CA ASN A 29 21.61 3.61 -1.76
C ASN A 29 20.87 4.88 -1.33
N THR A 30 21.58 5.92 -0.88
CA THR A 30 21.00 7.24 -0.60
C THR A 30 20.27 7.78 -1.83
N TRP A 31 20.90 7.68 -3.01
CA TRP A 31 20.28 8.18 -4.23
C TRP A 31 18.96 7.47 -4.55
N LEU A 32 18.94 6.13 -4.44
CA LEU A 32 17.74 5.33 -4.65
C LEU A 32 16.62 5.69 -3.65
N LEU A 33 16.94 5.84 -2.37
CA LEU A 33 15.92 6.11 -1.34
C LEU A 33 15.33 7.52 -1.40
N PHE A 34 16.13 8.52 -1.81
CA PHE A 34 15.68 9.92 -1.81
C PHE A 34 15.13 10.39 -3.15
N PHE A 35 15.73 9.96 -4.26
CA PHE A 35 15.46 10.56 -5.57
C PHE A 35 14.70 9.64 -6.52
N TYR A 36 14.84 8.32 -6.37
CA TYR A 36 14.15 7.39 -7.24
C TYR A 36 12.70 7.20 -6.81
N HIS A 37 11.76 7.55 -7.71
CA HIS A 37 10.32 7.39 -7.48
C HIS A 37 9.76 6.47 -8.55
N LEU A 38 8.96 5.48 -8.14
CA LEU A 38 8.24 4.64 -9.08
C LEU A 38 7.19 5.48 -9.84
N PRO A 39 6.91 5.15 -11.11
CA PRO A 39 6.17 6.04 -12.02
C PRO A 39 4.68 6.21 -11.66
N GLY A 40 4.11 5.27 -10.92
CA GLY A 40 2.67 5.27 -10.63
C GLY A 40 2.31 5.85 -9.27
N LYS A 41 1.06 6.29 -9.15
CA LYS A 41 0.48 6.90 -7.94
C LYS A 41 -0.64 6.06 -7.31
N SER A 42 -0.89 4.85 -7.83
CA SER A 42 -1.87 3.95 -7.23
C SER A 42 -1.33 3.33 -5.95
N TYR A 43 -2.21 2.75 -5.15
CA TYR A 43 -1.87 2.14 -3.89
C TYR A 43 -0.88 0.97 -4.05
N PHE A 44 -0.98 0.24 -5.16
CA PHE A 44 0.03 -0.74 -5.56
C PHE A 44 1.43 -0.11 -5.68
N TRP A 45 1.56 1.01 -6.39
CA TRP A 45 2.86 1.65 -6.59
C TRP A 45 3.43 2.24 -5.31
N VAL A 46 2.57 2.81 -4.46
CA VAL A 46 2.98 3.31 -3.13
C VAL A 46 3.52 2.16 -2.28
N THR A 47 2.74 1.09 -2.11
CA THR A 47 3.18 -0.07 -1.31
C THR A 47 4.39 -0.78 -1.91
N LEU A 48 4.53 -0.81 -3.24
CA LEU A 48 5.72 -1.35 -3.90
C LEU A 48 6.96 -0.48 -3.65
N HIS A 49 6.80 0.84 -3.63
CA HIS A 49 7.88 1.77 -3.29
C HIS A 49 8.32 1.56 -1.84
N ASP A 50 7.38 1.53 -0.90
CA ASP A 50 7.65 1.33 0.52
C ASP A 50 8.33 -0.03 0.76
N SER A 51 7.82 -1.11 0.16
CA SER A 51 8.43 -2.45 0.23
C SER A 51 9.81 -2.52 -0.44
N GLY A 52 10.09 -1.63 -1.39
CA GLY A 52 11.36 -1.51 -2.11
C GLY A 52 12.55 -1.25 -1.20
N HIS A 53 12.33 -0.59 -0.06
CA HIS A 53 13.33 -0.40 1.00
C HIS A 53 14.04 -1.70 1.37
N SER A 54 13.29 -2.78 1.56
CA SER A 54 13.86 -4.08 1.91
C SER A 54 14.85 -4.62 0.86
N LEU A 55 14.59 -4.40 -0.44
CA LEU A 55 15.47 -4.87 -1.52
C LEU A 55 16.74 -4.02 -1.59
N VAL A 56 16.59 -2.71 -1.39
CA VAL A 56 17.70 -1.75 -1.29
C VAL A 56 18.60 -2.12 -0.10
N PHE A 57 18.03 -2.35 1.08
CA PHE A 57 18.79 -2.74 2.27
C PHE A 57 19.39 -4.14 2.18
N LEU A 58 18.73 -5.09 1.51
CA LEU A 58 19.33 -6.39 1.20
C LEU A 58 20.61 -6.22 0.39
N ALA A 59 20.54 -5.44 -0.70
CA ALA A 59 21.70 -5.17 -1.55
C ALA A 59 22.79 -4.42 -0.79
N LEU A 60 22.41 -3.40 0.00
CA LEU A 60 23.32 -2.64 0.86
C LEU A 60 24.09 -3.57 1.80
N THR A 61 23.37 -4.35 2.60
CA THR A 61 23.98 -5.19 3.63
C THR A 61 24.81 -6.31 3.02
N LEU A 62 24.36 -6.93 1.91
CA LEU A 62 25.14 -7.95 1.21
C LEU A 62 26.46 -7.36 0.67
N CYS A 63 26.41 -6.20 0.01
CA CYS A 63 27.60 -5.52 -0.49
C CYS A 63 28.56 -5.12 0.63
N LEU A 64 28.05 -4.48 1.69
CA LEU A 64 28.85 -4.12 2.86
C LEU A 64 29.50 -5.35 3.48
N ALA A 65 28.75 -6.42 3.70
CA ALA A 65 29.29 -7.66 4.27
C ALA A 65 30.41 -8.25 3.39
N LEU A 66 30.23 -8.31 2.06
CA LEU A 66 31.26 -8.80 1.14
C LEU A 66 32.54 -7.94 1.14
N ILE A 67 32.39 -6.61 1.20
CA ILE A 67 33.53 -5.68 1.22
C ILE A 67 34.27 -5.75 2.56
N ILE A 68 33.53 -5.70 3.67
CA ILE A 68 34.08 -5.81 5.03
C ILE A 68 34.74 -7.17 5.24
N HIS A 69 34.16 -8.26 4.71
CA HIS A 69 34.77 -9.59 4.77
C HIS A 69 36.17 -9.61 4.13
N ARG A 70 36.34 -8.92 2.99
CA ARG A 70 37.63 -8.78 2.32
C ARG A 70 38.60 -7.90 3.11
N LEU A 71 38.12 -6.80 3.72
CA LEU A 71 38.94 -5.94 4.58
C LEU A 71 39.46 -6.68 5.82
N LEU A 72 38.62 -7.51 6.44
CA LEU A 72 38.97 -8.32 7.62
C LEU A 72 39.69 -9.64 7.27
N LYS A 73 40.27 -9.73 6.07
CA LYS A 73 41.06 -10.88 5.59
C LYS A 73 40.33 -12.23 5.73
N GLN A 74 39.01 -12.24 5.57
CA GLN A 74 38.16 -13.44 5.48
C GLN A 74 38.06 -14.33 6.74
N GLN A 75 38.69 -13.93 7.86
CA GLN A 75 38.78 -14.75 9.07
C GLN A 75 37.64 -14.44 10.07
N ALA A 76 36.95 -13.31 9.93
CA ALA A 76 36.09 -12.76 10.98
C ALA A 76 34.60 -12.69 10.59
N LYS A 77 34.00 -13.80 10.13
CA LYS A 77 32.60 -13.83 9.63
C LYS A 77 31.59 -13.19 10.59
N LEU A 78 31.67 -13.51 11.89
CA LEU A 78 30.79 -12.94 12.90
C LEU A 78 30.96 -11.42 13.02
N LYS A 79 32.21 -10.94 13.08
CA LYS A 79 32.50 -9.49 13.13
C LYS A 79 32.02 -8.78 11.87
N THR A 80 32.20 -9.40 10.69
CA THR A 80 31.66 -8.87 9.43
C THR A 80 30.15 -8.74 9.48
N SER A 81 29.43 -9.77 9.92
CA SER A 81 27.97 -9.74 10.01
C SER A 81 27.49 -8.66 10.98
N ILE A 82 28.11 -8.55 12.16
CA ILE A 82 27.76 -7.53 13.16
C ILE A 82 28.00 -6.13 12.60
N LEU A 83 29.16 -5.88 11.98
CA LEU A 83 29.49 -4.56 11.45
C LEU A 83 28.60 -4.17 10.26
N ALA A 84 28.34 -5.10 9.34
CA ALA A 84 27.44 -4.85 8.21
C ALA A 84 26.01 -4.57 8.69
N ALA A 85 25.53 -5.31 9.69
CA ALA A 85 24.22 -5.08 10.30
C ALA A 85 24.16 -3.71 10.98
N ALA A 86 25.14 -3.39 11.81
CA ALA A 86 25.21 -2.13 12.53
C ALA A 86 25.22 -0.93 11.56
N ILE A 87 26.08 -0.95 10.54
CA ILE A 87 26.14 0.12 9.53
C ILE A 87 24.81 0.24 8.80
N SER A 88 24.21 -0.87 8.38
CA SER A 88 22.94 -0.84 7.63
C SER A 88 21.80 -0.30 8.50
N LEU A 89 21.60 -0.81 9.72
CA LEU A 89 20.52 -0.36 10.59
C LEU A 89 20.71 1.09 11.06
N SER A 90 21.94 1.52 11.35
CA SER A 90 22.23 2.92 11.66
C SER A 90 21.97 3.82 10.45
N PHE A 91 22.27 3.35 9.24
CA PHE A 91 21.98 4.08 8.01
C PHE A 91 20.46 4.21 7.78
N GLY A 92 19.68 3.13 7.93
CA GLY A 92 18.21 3.18 7.83
C GLY A 92 17.58 4.13 8.85
N ALA A 93 17.99 4.04 10.12
CA ALA A 93 17.55 4.97 11.15
C ALA A 93 17.91 6.44 10.82
N ALA A 94 19.10 6.69 10.25
CA ALA A 94 19.49 8.03 9.83
C ALA A 94 18.67 8.54 8.65
N VAL A 95 18.39 7.70 7.65
CA VAL A 95 17.52 8.03 6.51
C VAL A 95 16.13 8.41 6.99
N GLU A 96 15.55 7.62 7.90
CA GLU A 96 14.25 7.85 8.49
C GLU A 96 14.15 9.22 9.20
N ILE A 97 15.15 9.52 10.05
CA ILE A 97 15.26 10.81 10.74
C ILE A 97 15.40 11.97 9.74
N LEU A 98 16.20 11.80 8.68
CA LEU A 98 16.39 12.84 7.68
C LEU A 98 15.12 13.08 6.86
N GLN A 99 14.43 12.02 6.44
CA GLN A 99 13.15 12.14 5.73
C GLN A 99 12.09 12.85 6.58
N SER A 100 12.08 12.61 7.90
CA SER A 100 11.21 13.32 8.84
C SER A 100 11.39 14.83 8.85
N LYS A 101 12.64 15.30 8.68
CA LYS A 101 12.99 16.72 8.64
C LYS A 101 12.66 17.40 7.31
N VAL A 102 12.53 16.62 6.23
CA VAL A 102 12.18 17.10 4.89
C VAL A 102 10.64 17.08 4.68
N GLY A 103 9.87 16.86 5.74
CA GLY A 103 8.40 16.92 5.71
C GLY A 103 7.71 15.63 5.28
N ARG A 104 8.44 14.50 5.17
CA ARG A 104 7.81 13.17 5.15
C ARG A 104 7.48 12.73 6.57
N GLN A 105 6.40 11.98 6.77
CA GLN A 105 6.11 11.43 8.09
C GLN A 105 7.05 10.25 8.34
N ALA A 106 7.77 10.28 9.46
CA ALA A 106 8.55 9.13 9.86
C ALA A 106 7.60 7.94 10.10
N SER A 107 7.87 6.83 9.43
CA SER A 107 7.07 5.62 9.44
C SER A 107 7.88 4.48 10.05
N TRP A 108 7.40 3.96 11.18
CA TRP A 108 7.91 2.70 11.73
C TRP A 108 7.89 1.54 10.72
N PHE A 109 7.05 1.65 9.68
CA PHE A 109 6.99 0.68 8.60
C PHE A 109 8.27 0.67 7.75
N ASP A 110 8.83 1.83 7.40
CA ASP A 110 9.99 1.92 6.49
C ASP A 110 11.23 1.36 7.17
N PHE A 111 11.46 1.73 8.44
CA PHE A 111 12.51 1.12 9.26
C PHE A 111 12.35 -0.40 9.41
N SER A 112 11.11 -0.91 9.49
CA SER A 112 10.87 -2.36 9.53
C SER A 112 11.26 -3.04 8.21
N MET A 113 11.03 -2.38 7.07
CA MET A 113 11.46 -2.88 5.76
C MET A 113 12.99 -2.88 5.64
N ASP A 114 13.66 -1.84 6.13
CA ASP A 114 15.13 -1.77 6.19
C ASP A 114 15.71 -2.93 7.01
N MET A 115 15.09 -3.26 8.15
CA MET A 115 15.49 -4.38 9.00
C MET A 115 15.31 -5.73 8.30
N LEU A 116 14.16 -5.97 7.66
CA LEU A 116 13.91 -7.20 6.89
C LEU A 116 14.93 -7.36 5.75
N GLY A 117 15.21 -6.28 5.03
CA GLY A 117 16.24 -6.24 4.00
C GLY A 117 17.62 -6.59 4.53
N THR A 118 18.01 -5.96 5.64
CA THR A 118 19.29 -6.21 6.32
C THR A 118 19.45 -7.69 6.69
N LEU A 119 18.43 -8.28 7.32
CA LEU A 119 18.44 -9.70 7.71
C LEU A 119 18.48 -10.64 6.49
N ALA A 120 17.77 -10.29 5.41
CA ALA A 120 17.80 -11.05 4.17
C ALA A 120 19.18 -11.00 3.50
N GLY A 121 19.83 -9.83 3.49
CA GLY A 121 21.19 -9.62 2.96
C GLY A 121 22.24 -10.38 3.76
N LEU A 122 22.16 -10.36 5.10
CA LEU A 122 23.04 -11.16 5.97
C LEU A 122 22.85 -12.66 5.75
N SER A 123 21.61 -13.11 5.58
CA SER A 123 21.31 -14.51 5.33
C SER A 123 21.94 -14.98 4.01
N LEU A 124 21.85 -14.18 2.94
CA LEU A 124 22.54 -14.47 1.67
C LEU A 124 24.06 -14.48 1.83
N TYR A 125 24.63 -13.49 2.51
CA TYR A 125 26.06 -13.43 2.79
C TYR A 125 26.54 -14.70 3.53
N GLN A 126 25.82 -15.11 4.58
CA GLN A 126 26.17 -16.33 5.33
C GLN A 126 26.01 -17.59 4.47
N ALA A 127 25.01 -17.63 3.57
CA ALA A 127 24.79 -18.75 2.66
C ALA A 127 25.96 -18.96 1.69
N ILE A 128 26.56 -17.87 1.18
CA ILE A 128 27.74 -17.91 0.29
C ILE A 128 28.90 -18.66 0.96
N TYR A 129 29.15 -18.40 2.24
CA TYR A 129 30.26 -18.99 2.98
C TYR A 129 29.88 -20.21 3.83
N ALA A 130 28.66 -20.73 3.68
CA ALA A 130 28.21 -21.93 4.38
C ALA A 130 28.87 -23.18 3.79
N ARG A 131 29.52 -23.97 4.64
CA ARG A 131 30.19 -25.23 4.26
C ARG A 131 29.19 -26.38 4.07
N ARG A 132 28.15 -26.45 4.90
CA ARG A 132 27.15 -27.53 4.86
C ARG A 132 25.99 -27.15 3.94
N LYS A 133 25.66 -28.01 2.97
CA LYS A 133 24.53 -27.79 2.03
C LYS A 133 23.21 -27.49 2.75
N ARG A 134 22.88 -28.23 3.82
CA ARG A 134 21.66 -28.01 4.61
C ARG A 134 21.56 -26.60 5.20
N VAL A 135 22.67 -26.10 5.75
CA VAL A 135 22.74 -24.73 6.31
C VAL A 135 22.61 -23.68 5.20
N ARG A 136 23.26 -23.90 4.05
CA ARG A 136 23.13 -23.01 2.89
C ARG A 136 21.67 -22.90 2.44
N VAL A 137 20.99 -24.04 2.27
CA VAL A 137 19.57 -24.07 1.85
C VAL A 137 18.71 -23.35 2.88
N LEU A 138 18.88 -23.63 4.18
CA LEU A 138 18.14 -22.93 5.23
C LEU A 138 18.30 -21.41 5.16
N LEU A 139 19.52 -20.90 5.00
CA LEU A 139 19.78 -19.46 4.91
C LEU A 139 19.20 -18.82 3.63
N LEU A 140 19.26 -19.53 2.50
CA LEU A 140 18.59 -19.09 1.27
C LEU A 140 17.07 -19.05 1.45
N SER A 141 16.49 -20.05 2.11
CA SER A 141 15.05 -20.08 2.44
C SER A 141 14.66 -18.94 3.38
N ILE A 142 15.47 -18.66 4.41
CA ILE A 142 15.24 -17.51 5.31
C ILE A 142 15.24 -16.21 4.51
N SER A 143 16.24 -15.99 3.65
CA SER A 143 16.30 -14.80 2.80
C SER A 143 15.06 -14.68 1.88
N ALA A 144 14.68 -15.79 1.22
CA ALA A 144 13.51 -15.83 0.36
C ALA A 144 12.21 -15.52 1.12
N VAL A 145 12.03 -16.07 2.33
CA VAL A 145 10.88 -15.79 3.19
C VAL A 145 10.84 -14.33 3.61
N LEU A 146 11.97 -13.75 4.01
CA LEU A 146 12.04 -12.33 4.40
C LEU A 146 11.65 -11.41 3.22
N ILE A 147 12.15 -11.70 2.01
CA ILE A 147 11.77 -10.97 0.78
C ILE A 147 10.27 -11.15 0.49
N ALA A 148 9.75 -12.37 0.60
CA ALA A 148 8.33 -12.64 0.38
C ALA A 148 7.44 -11.89 1.38
N VAL A 149 7.85 -11.80 2.64
CA VAL A 149 7.16 -11.01 3.68
C VAL A 149 7.19 -9.53 3.31
N SER A 150 8.35 -8.98 2.92
CA SER A 150 8.48 -7.58 2.51
C SER A 150 7.63 -7.24 1.29
N LEU A 151 7.51 -8.14 0.30
CA LEU A 151 6.74 -7.95 -0.92
C LEU A 151 5.26 -8.38 -0.81
N SER A 152 4.82 -8.84 0.36
CA SER A 152 3.47 -9.39 0.55
C SER A 152 2.36 -8.38 0.27
N LYS A 153 2.51 -7.11 0.68
CA LYS A 153 1.52 -6.04 0.44
C LYS A 153 1.31 -5.72 -1.04
N PRO A 154 2.35 -5.36 -1.83
CA PRO A 154 2.16 -5.08 -3.25
C PRO A 154 1.70 -6.32 -4.02
N PHE A 155 2.14 -7.53 -3.63
CA PHE A 155 1.61 -8.78 -4.21
C PHE A 155 0.10 -8.92 -3.99
N LYS A 156 -0.37 -8.71 -2.75
CA LYS A 156 -1.81 -8.75 -2.43
C LYS A 156 -2.61 -7.78 -3.27
N LEU A 157 -2.13 -6.54 -3.43
CA LEU A 157 -2.82 -5.53 -4.23
C LEU A 157 -2.80 -5.84 -5.73
N ALA A 158 -1.74 -6.45 -6.24
CA ALA A 158 -1.69 -6.90 -7.64
C ALA A 158 -2.75 -7.99 -7.91
N VAL A 159 -2.88 -8.97 -7.01
CA VAL A 159 -3.92 -10.00 -7.09
C VAL A 159 -5.31 -9.38 -6.98
N ALA A 160 -5.52 -8.52 -5.98
CA ALA A 160 -6.78 -7.81 -5.76
C ALA A 160 -7.21 -7.01 -7.00
N GLN A 161 -6.29 -6.27 -7.63
CA GLN A 161 -6.57 -5.53 -8.86
C GLN A 161 -7.00 -6.45 -10.01
N SER A 162 -6.35 -7.62 -10.17
CA SER A 162 -6.76 -8.58 -11.20
C SER A 162 -8.13 -9.23 -10.93
N VAL A 163 -8.51 -9.40 -9.67
CA VAL A 163 -9.85 -9.90 -9.30
C VAL A 163 -10.91 -8.84 -9.58
N ARG A 164 -10.66 -7.59 -9.15
CA ARG A 164 -11.57 -6.45 -9.38
C ARG A 164 -11.86 -6.22 -10.85
N SER A 165 -10.85 -6.23 -11.72
CA SER A 165 -11.05 -6.00 -13.14
C SER A 165 -11.91 -7.07 -13.82
N LYS A 166 -11.91 -8.30 -13.28
CA LYS A 166 -12.77 -9.40 -13.75
C LYS A 166 -14.16 -9.38 -13.14
N ALA A 167 -14.29 -8.92 -11.89
CA ALA A 167 -15.55 -8.82 -11.17
C ALA A 167 -16.40 -7.62 -11.62
N PHE A 168 -15.76 -6.58 -12.17
CA PHE A 168 -16.46 -5.39 -12.66
C PHE A 168 -17.57 -5.77 -13.65
N PRO A 169 -18.82 -5.30 -13.46
CA PRO A 169 -19.21 -4.07 -12.74
C PRO A 169 -19.47 -4.17 -11.23
N LEU A 170 -19.21 -5.31 -10.59
CA LEU A 170 -19.25 -5.43 -9.14
C LEU A 170 -18.07 -4.68 -8.51
N ILE A 171 -18.37 -3.74 -7.61
CA ILE A 171 -17.37 -2.91 -6.93
C ILE A 171 -16.96 -3.54 -5.59
N ALA A 172 -17.93 -4.08 -4.85
CA ALA A 172 -17.73 -4.77 -3.57
C ALA A 172 -18.98 -5.61 -3.19
N ASP A 173 -18.75 -6.86 -2.79
CA ASP A 173 -19.73 -7.83 -2.28
C ASP A 173 -19.44 -8.30 -0.86
N PHE A 174 -18.29 -7.94 -0.31
CA PHE A 174 -17.77 -8.36 1.00
C PHE A 174 -17.61 -9.88 1.22
N ASP A 175 -17.97 -10.74 0.27
CA ASP A 175 -17.70 -12.18 0.26
C ASP A 175 -16.28 -12.50 -0.25
N ASP A 176 -15.85 -11.92 -1.37
CA ASP A 176 -14.54 -12.21 -1.95
C ASP A 176 -13.44 -11.39 -1.24
N TYR A 177 -12.51 -12.08 -0.56
CA TYR A 177 -11.42 -11.42 0.16
C TYR A 177 -10.60 -10.45 -0.72
N TRP A 178 -10.31 -10.83 -1.98
CA TRP A 178 -9.45 -10.06 -2.88
C TRP A 178 -10.16 -8.86 -3.49
N LEU A 179 -11.44 -8.99 -3.84
CA LEU A 179 -12.26 -7.88 -4.32
C LEU A 179 -12.31 -6.74 -3.29
N ASN A 180 -12.40 -7.11 -2.02
CA ASN A 180 -12.68 -6.18 -0.93
C ASN A 180 -11.40 -5.65 -0.23
N GLN A 181 -10.26 -5.56 -0.91
CA GLN A 181 -9.01 -5.03 -0.31
C GLN A 181 -8.91 -3.49 -0.26
N TYR A 182 -9.87 -2.75 -0.84
CA TYR A 182 -9.74 -1.29 -1.10
C TYR A 182 -10.71 -0.41 -0.28
N PHE A 183 -11.48 -0.99 0.63
CA PHE A 183 -12.30 -0.22 1.55
C PHE A 183 -11.47 0.17 2.78
N ILE A 184 -11.64 1.40 3.26
CA ILE A 184 -10.95 1.89 4.45
C ILE A 184 -11.89 2.68 5.36
N PRO A 185 -11.65 2.66 6.68
CA PRO A 185 -12.42 3.48 7.62
C PRO A 185 -12.15 4.97 7.38
N MET A 186 -13.21 5.77 7.35
CA MET A 186 -13.11 7.21 7.51
C MET A 186 -13.00 7.58 8.99
N SER A 187 -12.60 8.82 9.29
CA SER A 187 -12.41 9.29 10.68
C SER A 187 -13.65 9.06 11.54
N GLY A 188 -13.47 8.33 12.65
CA GLY A 188 -14.56 7.96 13.57
C GLY A 188 -15.35 6.72 13.15
N ALA A 189 -14.85 5.91 12.21
CA ALA A 189 -15.46 4.63 11.87
C ALA A 189 -14.52 3.44 12.10
N ALA A 190 -15.11 2.30 12.45
CA ALA A 190 -14.49 0.99 12.44
C ALA A 190 -15.25 0.11 11.43
N LEU A 191 -14.51 -0.67 10.65
CA LEU A 191 -15.05 -1.52 9.60
C LEU A 191 -14.73 -2.97 9.91
N SER A 192 -15.69 -3.85 9.65
CA SER A 192 -15.51 -5.30 9.75
C SER A 192 -16.39 -5.99 8.73
N VAL A 193 -15.86 -7.03 8.09
CA VAL A 193 -16.64 -7.95 7.26
C VAL A 193 -17.18 -9.04 8.18
N VAL A 194 -18.50 -9.19 8.23
CA VAL A 194 -19.20 -10.12 9.12
C VAL A 194 -20.30 -10.83 8.34
N ASP A 195 -20.81 -11.95 8.85
CA ASP A 195 -22.01 -12.55 8.27
C ASP A 195 -23.19 -11.58 8.43
N ALA A 196 -24.10 -11.56 7.45
CA ALA A 196 -25.29 -10.73 7.51
C ALA A 196 -26.07 -10.95 8.82
N PRO A 197 -26.56 -9.89 9.48
CA PRO A 197 -27.32 -10.05 10.71
C PRO A 197 -28.58 -10.87 10.44
N ASN A 198 -28.97 -11.77 11.35
CA ASN A 198 -30.16 -12.63 11.19
C ASN A 198 -31.47 -11.87 10.91
N THR A 199 -31.52 -10.58 11.22
CA THR A 199 -32.67 -9.71 10.96
C THR A 199 -32.72 -9.21 9.50
N TRP A 200 -31.63 -9.29 8.75
CA TRP A 200 -31.58 -9.13 7.30
C TRP A 200 -32.03 -10.44 6.64
N GLN A 201 -33.34 -10.62 6.53
CA GLN A 201 -33.93 -11.82 5.95
C GLN A 201 -33.42 -12.06 4.51
N ASN A 202 -33.19 -13.33 4.17
CA ASN A 202 -32.74 -13.80 2.87
C ASN A 202 -31.34 -13.33 2.42
N ASN A 203 -30.53 -12.76 3.33
CA ASN A 203 -29.11 -12.55 3.09
C ASN A 203 -28.31 -13.58 3.93
N GLN A 204 -27.52 -14.41 3.23
CA GLN A 204 -26.60 -15.39 3.83
C GLN A 204 -25.13 -15.10 3.46
N THR A 205 -24.87 -13.92 2.88
CA THR A 205 -23.54 -13.46 2.47
C THR A 205 -22.80 -12.82 3.65
N LYS A 206 -21.55 -12.45 3.39
CA LYS A 206 -20.83 -11.51 4.21
C LYS A 206 -21.17 -10.09 3.80
N VAL A 207 -21.22 -9.20 4.79
CA VAL A 207 -21.56 -7.79 4.61
C VAL A 207 -20.53 -6.91 5.31
N LEU A 208 -20.41 -5.67 4.86
CA LEU A 208 -19.59 -4.69 5.55
C LEU A 208 -20.36 -4.05 6.70
N ARG A 209 -20.00 -4.39 7.92
CA ARG A 209 -20.45 -3.67 9.12
C ARG A 209 -19.65 -2.38 9.27
N VAL A 210 -20.36 -1.25 9.26
CA VAL A 210 -19.83 0.10 9.43
C VAL A 210 -20.25 0.62 10.79
N GLN A 211 -19.34 0.57 11.76
CA GLN A 211 -19.54 1.13 13.10
C GLN A 211 -19.04 2.57 13.12
N MET A 212 -19.94 3.52 13.34
CA MET A 212 -19.65 4.94 13.32
C MET A 212 -19.79 5.53 14.72
N GLN A 213 -18.73 6.17 15.21
CA GLN A 213 -18.71 6.95 16.44
C GLN A 213 -18.96 8.44 16.14
N PRO A 214 -19.33 9.26 17.14
CA PRO A 214 -19.50 10.69 16.97
C PRO A 214 -18.25 11.34 16.36
N ALA A 215 -18.40 11.80 15.12
CA ALA A 215 -17.33 12.40 14.34
C ALA A 215 -17.93 13.24 13.22
N PRO A 216 -17.14 14.12 12.59
CA PRO A 216 -17.64 14.92 11.50
C PRO A 216 -18.17 14.04 10.34
N TRP A 217 -17.38 13.08 9.85
CA TRP A 217 -17.67 12.40 8.59
C TRP A 217 -17.38 10.87 8.71
N PRO A 218 -17.88 10.16 9.74
CA PRO A 218 -17.60 8.73 9.93
C PRO A 218 -18.30 7.91 8.85
N GLY A 219 -17.61 6.87 8.36
CA GLY A 219 -18.09 6.05 7.26
C GLY A 219 -17.00 5.19 6.63
N VAL A 220 -17.21 4.81 5.38
CA VAL A 220 -16.28 4.03 4.57
C VAL A 220 -15.96 4.75 3.26
N GLU A 221 -14.71 4.66 2.83
CA GLU A 221 -14.26 5.04 1.49
C GLU A 221 -13.79 3.77 0.76
N ILE A 222 -14.32 3.54 -0.43
CA ILE A 222 -13.82 2.54 -1.37
C ILE A 222 -12.92 3.27 -2.36
N ARG A 223 -11.61 3.08 -2.21
CA ARG A 223 -10.60 3.77 -3.01
C ARG A 223 -10.29 3.01 -4.29
N GLU A 224 -9.76 3.75 -5.25
CA GLU A 224 -9.23 3.20 -6.50
C GLU A 224 -10.19 2.22 -7.16
N VAL A 225 -11.46 2.61 -7.29
CA VAL A 225 -12.45 1.81 -8.01
C VAL A 225 -12.01 1.60 -9.46
N GLU A 226 -12.52 0.53 -10.08
CA GLU A 226 -12.38 0.37 -11.52
C GLU A 226 -12.92 1.62 -12.21
N ARG A 227 -12.08 2.21 -13.05
CA ARG A 227 -12.13 3.65 -13.33
C ARG A 227 -13.18 4.04 -14.34
N ASP A 228 -13.42 3.16 -15.30
CA ASP A 228 -14.27 3.46 -16.45
C ASP A 228 -15.69 2.99 -16.22
N TRP A 229 -16.56 3.94 -15.88
CA TRP A 229 -17.98 3.74 -15.65
C TRP A 229 -18.80 4.12 -16.90
N THR A 230 -18.17 4.35 -18.05
CA THR A 230 -18.91 4.55 -19.31
C THR A 230 -19.61 3.25 -19.74
N GLY A 231 -20.78 3.38 -20.36
CA GLY A 231 -21.60 2.23 -20.77
C GLY A 231 -22.51 1.64 -19.69
N PHE A 232 -22.48 2.18 -18.47
CA PHE A 232 -23.38 1.80 -17.38
C PHE A 232 -24.49 2.84 -17.19
N LYS A 233 -25.65 2.40 -16.72
CA LYS A 233 -26.83 3.24 -16.49
C LYS A 233 -27.03 3.66 -15.04
N ALA A 234 -26.63 2.81 -14.09
CA ALA A 234 -26.90 3.06 -12.67
C ALA A 234 -25.80 2.54 -11.75
N LEU A 235 -25.65 3.20 -10.60
CA LEU A 235 -24.91 2.71 -9.43
C LEU A 235 -25.93 2.24 -8.40
N SER A 236 -25.83 1.00 -7.95
CA SER A 236 -26.66 0.47 -6.86
C SER A 236 -25.83 -0.03 -5.69
N PHE A 237 -26.47 -0.11 -4.52
CA PHE A 237 -25.96 -0.83 -3.36
C PHE A 237 -27.11 -1.24 -2.45
N GLU A 238 -26.84 -2.26 -1.66
CA GLU A 238 -27.72 -2.71 -0.59
C GLU A 238 -27.23 -2.17 0.75
N ALA A 239 -28.19 -1.79 1.60
CA ALA A 239 -27.90 -1.34 2.95
C ALA A 239 -28.93 -1.88 3.94
N TYR A 240 -28.45 -2.28 5.11
CA TYR A 240 -29.31 -2.68 6.21
C TYR A 240 -29.13 -1.76 7.40
N ASN A 241 -30.25 -1.21 7.86
CA ASN A 241 -30.32 -0.33 9.01
C ASN A 241 -30.90 -1.11 10.21
N PRO A 242 -30.07 -1.50 11.20
CA PRO A 242 -30.56 -2.22 12.37
C PRO A 242 -31.33 -1.34 13.37
N ALA A 243 -31.35 -0.01 13.19
CA ALA A 243 -32.04 0.89 14.09
C ALA A 243 -33.55 0.94 13.81
N GLU A 244 -34.34 1.18 14.85
CA GLU A 244 -35.81 1.32 14.77
C GLU A 244 -36.27 2.64 14.11
N HIS A 245 -35.34 3.52 13.75
CA HIS A 245 -35.63 4.81 13.12
C HIS A 245 -34.86 4.99 11.82
N THR A 246 -35.37 5.87 10.96
CA THR A 246 -34.72 6.20 9.69
C THR A 246 -33.36 6.85 9.91
N VAL A 247 -32.36 6.31 9.23
CA VAL A 247 -30.98 6.81 9.26
C VAL A 247 -30.67 7.57 7.96
N LYS A 248 -29.91 8.66 8.06
CA LYS A 248 -29.40 9.39 6.89
C LYS A 248 -27.92 9.11 6.69
N ILE A 249 -27.55 8.67 5.49
CA ILE A 249 -26.16 8.60 5.04
C ILE A 249 -25.98 9.42 3.77
N VAL A 250 -24.75 9.76 3.48
CA VAL A 250 -24.33 10.48 2.30
C VAL A 250 -23.53 9.53 1.41
N VAL A 251 -23.95 9.44 0.16
CA VAL A 251 -23.22 8.75 -0.91
C VAL A 251 -22.48 9.79 -1.73
N ARG A 252 -21.16 9.63 -1.84
CA ARG A 252 -20.29 10.51 -2.61
C ARG A 252 -19.54 9.71 -3.67
N VAL A 253 -19.54 10.24 -4.89
CA VAL A 253 -18.73 9.74 -6.01
C VAL A 253 -17.92 10.91 -6.57
N HIS A 254 -16.66 10.66 -6.91
CA HIS A 254 -15.83 11.65 -7.58
C HIS A 254 -14.79 10.99 -8.49
N ASP A 255 -14.38 11.74 -9.51
CA ASP A 255 -13.35 11.36 -10.47
C ASP A 255 -11.95 11.80 -10.04
N GLN A 256 -10.96 11.45 -10.85
CA GLN A 256 -9.57 11.81 -10.62
C GLN A 256 -9.31 13.33 -10.71
N GLN A 257 -10.13 14.09 -11.44
CA GLN A 257 -9.98 15.54 -11.61
C GLN A 257 -10.49 16.34 -10.39
N HIS A 258 -11.17 15.67 -9.46
CA HIS A 258 -11.76 16.30 -8.28
C HIS A 258 -10.82 17.26 -7.53
N ASN A 259 -11.26 18.49 -7.34
CA ASN A 259 -10.48 19.58 -6.73
C ASN A 259 -10.70 19.76 -5.21
N LEU A 260 -11.18 18.72 -4.52
CA LEU A 260 -11.54 18.70 -3.09
C LEU A 260 -12.75 19.58 -2.70
N LYS A 261 -13.33 20.37 -3.63
CA LYS A 261 -14.48 21.22 -3.32
C LYS A 261 -15.77 20.42 -3.37
N HIS A 262 -16.67 20.67 -2.42
CA HIS A 262 -17.98 20.00 -2.35
C HIS A 262 -18.79 20.08 -3.65
N ARG A 263 -18.68 21.19 -4.38
CA ARG A 263 -19.41 21.42 -5.63
C ARG A 263 -18.90 20.60 -6.81
N ASP A 264 -17.76 19.94 -6.68
CA ASP A 264 -17.06 19.26 -7.78
C ASP A 264 -17.20 17.72 -7.70
N ARG A 265 -18.34 17.25 -7.21
CA ARG A 265 -18.58 15.82 -6.93
C ARG A 265 -20.07 15.51 -6.85
N PHE A 266 -20.41 14.25 -7.07
CA PHE A 266 -21.70 13.72 -6.68
C PHE A 266 -21.74 13.58 -5.16
N ASN A 267 -22.80 14.10 -4.55
CA ASN A 267 -22.98 14.06 -3.10
C ASN A 267 -24.47 14.07 -2.75
N LYS A 268 -25.04 12.89 -2.52
CA LYS A 268 -26.48 12.72 -2.25
C LYS A 268 -26.71 12.11 -0.87
N THR A 269 -27.60 12.73 -0.11
CA THR A 269 -28.10 12.16 1.14
C THR A 269 -29.23 11.19 0.84
N VAL A 270 -29.13 9.97 1.32
CA VAL A 270 -30.20 8.96 1.28
C VAL A 270 -30.74 8.69 2.67
N LYS A 271 -32.02 8.35 2.72
CA LYS A 271 -32.72 7.94 3.94
C LYS A 271 -32.87 6.42 3.89
N LEU A 272 -32.31 5.75 4.88
CA LEU A 272 -32.42 4.30 5.07
C LEU A 272 -33.51 4.05 6.11
N ALA A 273 -34.62 3.45 5.68
CA ALA A 273 -35.64 2.97 6.61
C ALA A 273 -35.07 1.84 7.48
N PRO A 274 -35.65 1.55 8.66
CA PRO A 274 -35.33 0.34 9.41
C PRO A 274 -35.39 -0.91 8.52
N GLY A 275 -34.41 -1.80 8.62
CA GLY A 275 -34.32 -3.02 7.82
C GLY A 275 -33.56 -2.85 6.50
N TYR A 276 -33.91 -3.68 5.51
CA TYR A 276 -33.28 -3.71 4.18
C TYR A 276 -33.66 -2.50 3.31
N ASN A 277 -32.68 -1.96 2.60
CA ASN A 277 -32.83 -0.87 1.66
C ASN A 277 -32.00 -1.18 0.40
N LEU A 278 -32.63 -1.15 -0.77
CA LEU A 278 -31.95 -1.12 -2.06
C LEU A 278 -31.94 0.31 -2.56
N ILE A 279 -30.75 0.86 -2.80
CA ILE A 279 -30.56 2.23 -3.28
C ILE A 279 -29.94 2.20 -4.66
N GLU A 280 -30.52 2.96 -5.58
CA GLU A 280 -30.04 3.10 -6.94
C GLU A 280 -29.95 4.58 -7.34
N PHE A 281 -28.90 4.94 -8.05
CA PHE A 281 -28.75 6.26 -8.67
C PHE A 281 -28.46 6.12 -10.16
N PRO A 282 -29.17 6.86 -11.04
CA PRO A 282 -28.78 6.92 -12.44
C PRO A 282 -27.40 7.58 -12.58
N LEU A 283 -26.52 6.98 -13.37
CA LEU A 283 -25.17 7.50 -13.59
C LEU A 283 -25.17 8.83 -14.32
N SER A 284 -26.21 9.16 -15.09
CA SER A 284 -26.41 10.50 -15.66
C SER A 284 -26.48 11.58 -14.57
N ALA A 285 -27.10 11.28 -13.41
CA ALA A 285 -27.13 12.20 -12.28
C ALA A 285 -25.76 12.30 -11.57
N VAL A 286 -24.94 11.25 -11.63
CA VAL A 286 -23.56 11.27 -11.12
C VAL A 286 -22.68 12.12 -12.04
N GLU A 287 -22.79 11.92 -13.34
CA GLU A 287 -22.08 12.64 -14.40
C GLU A 287 -22.35 14.15 -14.33
N GLN A 288 -23.61 14.55 -14.16
CA GLN A 288 -24.03 15.96 -14.14
C GLN A 288 -23.87 16.63 -12.76
N ALA A 289 -23.41 15.91 -11.73
CA ALA A 289 -23.38 16.45 -10.36
C ALA A 289 -22.37 17.57 -10.11
N PRO A 290 -21.13 17.53 -10.65
CA PRO A 290 -20.19 18.62 -10.48
C PRO A 290 -20.72 19.93 -11.08
N LYS A 291 -20.64 21.03 -10.34
CA LYS A 291 -21.02 22.35 -10.85
C LYS A 291 -19.93 22.91 -11.75
N GLY A 292 -20.27 23.12 -13.02
CA GLY A 292 -19.39 23.77 -14.00
C GLY A 292 -18.55 22.82 -14.86
N ARG A 293 -18.78 21.50 -14.75
CA ARG A 293 -18.26 20.48 -15.65
C ARG A 293 -19.06 19.19 -15.50
N GLU A 294 -18.92 18.28 -16.44
CA GLU A 294 -19.35 16.90 -16.25
C GLU A 294 -18.25 16.10 -15.51
N MET A 295 -18.68 15.10 -14.74
CA MET A 295 -17.77 14.14 -14.13
C MET A 295 -17.14 13.28 -15.23
N ASN A 296 -15.83 13.09 -15.18
CA ASN A 296 -15.15 12.22 -16.12
C ASN A 296 -15.41 10.75 -15.74
N MET A 297 -16.45 10.17 -16.34
CA MET A 297 -16.89 8.80 -16.06
C MET A 297 -15.84 7.74 -16.46
N LYS A 298 -14.84 8.08 -17.29
CA LYS A 298 -13.71 7.18 -17.63
C LYS A 298 -12.65 7.09 -16.52
N ARG A 299 -12.72 7.99 -15.54
CA ARG A 299 -11.69 8.16 -14.50
C ARG A 299 -12.30 8.35 -13.11
N ILE A 300 -13.32 7.56 -12.78
CA ILE A 300 -13.86 7.53 -11.42
C ILE A 300 -12.78 7.06 -10.45
N ARG A 301 -12.68 7.74 -9.31
CA ARG A 301 -11.60 7.54 -8.35
C ARG A 301 -12.05 6.79 -7.11
N ALA A 302 -13.19 7.16 -6.55
CA ALA A 302 -13.65 6.60 -5.28
C ALA A 302 -15.15 6.83 -5.04
N VAL A 303 -15.71 5.91 -4.26
CA VAL A 303 -17.07 5.94 -3.73
C VAL A 303 -16.98 6.00 -2.20
N MET A 304 -17.81 6.81 -1.56
CA MET A 304 -17.83 6.97 -0.11
C MET A 304 -19.26 6.90 0.43
N PHE A 305 -19.41 6.29 1.60
CA PHE A 305 -20.65 6.21 2.36
C PHE A 305 -20.39 6.72 3.77
N TYR A 306 -21.00 7.82 4.18
CA TYR A 306 -20.71 8.42 5.48
C TYR A 306 -21.89 9.15 6.11
N SER A 307 -21.87 9.31 7.43
CA SER A 307 -22.80 10.19 8.16
C SER A 307 -22.21 11.59 8.29
N TYR A 308 -23.03 12.63 8.17
CA TYR A 308 -22.58 14.02 8.36
C TYR A 308 -22.84 14.51 9.79
N LYS A 309 -21.78 14.99 10.46
CA LYS A 309 -21.76 15.48 11.84
C LYS A 309 -22.53 14.57 12.79
N LEU A 310 -22.11 13.30 12.83
CA LEU A 310 -22.77 12.29 13.65
C LEU A 310 -22.59 12.63 15.14
N LYS A 311 -23.69 12.65 15.90
CA LYS A 311 -23.71 13.03 17.32
C LYS A 311 -23.81 11.84 18.28
N ALA A 312 -24.32 10.71 17.81
CA ALA A 312 -24.50 9.49 18.59
C ALA A 312 -23.98 8.30 17.78
N PRO A 313 -23.46 7.24 18.43
CA PRO A 313 -23.00 6.05 17.73
C PRO A 313 -24.08 5.48 16.80
N ARG A 314 -23.64 4.93 15.67
CA ARG A 314 -24.51 4.36 14.65
C ARG A 314 -23.85 3.14 14.04
N GLU A 315 -24.68 2.18 13.67
CA GLU A 315 -24.27 1.00 12.94
C GLU A 315 -25.10 0.87 11.68
N LEU A 316 -24.46 0.45 10.58
CA LEU A 316 -25.09 0.10 9.32
C LEU A 316 -24.34 -1.07 8.70
N TYR A 317 -25.02 -1.80 7.84
CA TYR A 317 -24.41 -2.83 7.01
C TYR A 317 -24.57 -2.43 5.54
N LEU A 318 -23.53 -2.66 4.73
CA LEU A 318 -23.52 -2.41 3.30
C LEU A 318 -23.19 -3.71 2.57
N ASP A 319 -23.81 -3.90 1.41
CA ASP A 319 -23.55 -5.05 0.54
C ASP A 319 -23.78 -4.70 -0.95
N ASN A 320 -23.30 -5.56 -1.85
CA ASN A 320 -23.60 -5.58 -3.28
C ASN A 320 -23.52 -4.21 -3.97
N ILE A 321 -22.39 -3.54 -3.82
CA ILE A 321 -22.10 -2.24 -4.46
C ILE A 321 -21.67 -2.54 -5.90
N GLN A 322 -22.46 -2.10 -6.88
CA GLN A 322 -22.24 -2.47 -8.28
C GLN A 322 -22.78 -1.43 -9.26
N LEU A 323 -22.35 -1.53 -10.51
CA LEU A 323 -22.93 -0.80 -11.63
C LEU A 323 -23.83 -1.71 -12.47
N HIS A 324 -24.87 -1.14 -13.06
CA HIS A 324 -25.77 -1.83 -13.97
C HIS A 324 -25.53 -1.37 -15.40
N PRO A 325 -25.40 -2.28 -16.38
CA PRO A 325 -25.19 -1.92 -17.78
C PRO A 325 -26.40 -1.16 -18.33
N SER A 326 -26.16 -0.28 -19.29
CA SER A 326 -27.22 0.20 -20.18
C SER A 326 -27.77 -1.00 -20.96
N GLU A 327 -29.09 -1.17 -20.98
CA GLU A 327 -29.74 -2.20 -21.81
C GLU A 327 -29.46 -2.01 -23.31
#